data_AF-A0A7C3GS90-F1
#
_entry.id   AF-A0A7C3GS90-F1
#
_cell.length_a   1.000
_cell.length_b   1.000
_cell.length_c   1.000
_cell.angle_alpha   90.00
_cell.angle_beta   90.00
_cell.angle_gamma   90.00
#
_symmetry.space_group_name_H-M   'P 1'
#
loop_
_entity.id
_entity.type
_entity.pdbx_description
1 polymer ?
#
loop_
_entity_poly.entity_id
_entity_poly.type
_entity_poly.pdbx_seq_one_letter_code
_entity_poly.pdbx_strand_id
1 'polypeptide(L)'
;MQNCKIKFLLFLIFLPFLSLSQNSKYNPSYCIEITGYISENVDSLSADSLLIFFKQFSIKTNENNVEFSEWGNEILFKVMKNRPELFFNTLFHMSKEEQKSIEDEINSPINDGINMIKFHKELENCKLDQKTKQRALIFIDKSYKAFKKMIEEWEKKYNKKWEY
;
A
#
# COMPACT_ATOMS: atom_id res chain seq x y z
N MET A 1 9.03 67.32 40.50
CA MET A 1 9.84 67.40 39.27
C MET A 1 9.47 66.18 38.42
N GLN A 2 8.53 66.32 37.49
CA GLN A 2 8.76 66.61 36.07
C GLN A 2 9.54 65.51 35.31
N ASN A 3 8.75 64.71 34.58
CA ASN A 3 8.93 64.20 33.22
C ASN A 3 10.34 63.82 32.72
N CYS A 4 10.46 62.57 32.23
CA CYS A 4 11.15 62.34 30.95
C CYS A 4 10.47 61.23 30.16
N LYS A 5 9.96 61.58 28.97
CA LYS A 5 9.46 60.67 27.93
C LYS A 5 10.64 60.26 27.06
N ILE A 6 10.88 58.98 26.83
CA ILE A 6 11.54 58.50 25.60
C ILE A 6 10.76 57.31 25.03
N LYS A 7 10.45 57.48 23.75
CA LYS A 7 9.71 56.62 22.83
C LYS A 7 10.63 55.54 22.22
N PHE A 8 10.00 54.44 21.78
CA PHE A 8 10.40 53.58 20.64
C PHE A 8 11.68 52.74 20.78
N LEU A 9 11.53 51.41 20.82
CA LEU A 9 11.68 50.60 19.60
C LEU A 9 11.11 49.17 19.83
N LEU A 10 10.11 48.81 19.03
CA LEU A 10 9.67 47.43 18.84
C LEU A 10 10.78 46.65 18.13
N PHE A 11 11.37 45.66 18.80
CA PHE A 11 12.07 44.55 18.14
C PHE A 11 11.24 43.29 18.34
N LEU A 12 10.19 43.16 17.54
CA LEU A 12 9.55 41.87 17.27
C LEU A 12 10.53 41.08 16.40
N ILE A 13 11.44 40.34 17.05
CA ILE A 13 12.26 39.34 16.37
C ILE A 13 11.31 38.21 16.00
N PHE A 14 10.65 38.34 14.84
CA PHE A 14 10.15 37.20 14.09
C PHE A 14 11.39 36.39 13.73
N LEU A 15 11.73 35.41 14.56
CA LEU A 15 12.54 34.29 14.10
C LEU A 15 11.67 33.59 13.06
N PRO A 16 11.98 33.64 11.75
CA PRO A 16 11.44 32.62 10.89
C PRO A 16 11.96 31.32 11.49
N PHE A 17 11.05 30.47 11.96
CA PHE A 17 11.33 29.05 12.09
C PHE A 17 11.84 28.64 10.70
N LEU A 18 13.15 28.62 10.54
CA LEU A 18 13.83 27.86 9.52
C LEU A 18 13.51 26.42 9.86
N SER A 19 12.34 25.96 9.43
CA SER A 19 12.11 24.57 9.14
C SER A 19 13.15 24.21 8.08
N LEU A 20 14.33 23.79 8.54
CA LEU A 20 15.18 22.88 7.81
C LEU A 20 14.31 21.66 7.55
N SER A 21 13.57 21.66 6.44
CA SER A 21 13.15 20.42 5.85
C SER A 21 14.45 19.71 5.49
N GLN A 22 14.80 18.69 6.28
CA GLN A 22 15.72 17.68 5.82
C GLN A 22 15.04 17.00 4.64
N ASN A 23 15.21 17.57 3.45
CA ASN A 23 15.05 16.85 2.20
C ASN A 23 16.13 15.78 2.21
N SER A 24 15.82 14.62 2.82
CA SER A 24 16.49 13.40 2.44
C SER A 24 16.39 13.32 0.92
N LYS A 25 17.53 13.12 0.24
CA LYS A 25 17.58 12.98 -1.21
C LYS A 25 16.77 11.74 -1.58
N TYR A 26 15.49 11.93 -1.85
CA TYR A 26 14.61 10.93 -2.42
C TYR A 26 15.18 10.52 -3.78
N ASN A 27 15.38 9.23 -3.98
CA ASN A 27 15.73 8.66 -5.27
C ASN A 27 14.51 7.87 -5.79
N PRO A 28 13.67 8.47 -6.67
CA PRO A 28 12.55 7.76 -7.28
C PRO A 28 12.94 6.45 -7.97
N SER A 29 14.22 6.31 -8.36
CA SER A 29 14.77 5.06 -8.95
C SER A 29 14.66 3.87 -7.99
N TYR A 30 14.74 4.08 -6.68
CA TYR A 30 14.88 2.97 -5.74
C TYR A 30 13.61 2.11 -5.61
N CYS A 31 12.42 2.72 -5.57
CA CYS A 31 11.18 1.96 -5.48
C CYS A 31 10.87 1.22 -6.79
N ILE A 32 11.26 1.80 -7.93
CA ILE A 32 11.18 1.16 -9.25
C ILE A 32 12.16 -0.01 -9.34
N GLU A 33 13.41 0.15 -8.91
CA GLU A 33 14.41 -0.92 -8.85
C GLU A 33 13.96 -2.10 -7.99
N ILE A 34 13.40 -1.84 -6.80
CA ILE A 34 12.84 -2.89 -5.96
C ILE A 34 11.68 -3.57 -6.68
N THR A 35 10.76 -2.82 -7.28
CA THR A 35 9.61 -3.38 -8.00
C THR A 35 10.05 -4.29 -9.15
N GLY A 36 11.06 -3.87 -9.92
CA GLY A 36 11.68 -4.68 -10.97
C GLY A 36 12.30 -5.97 -10.44
N TYR A 37 13.10 -5.87 -9.37
CA TYR A 37 13.68 -7.06 -8.72
C TYR A 37 12.59 -8.05 -8.28
N ILE A 38 11.52 -7.56 -7.66
CA ILE A 38 10.42 -8.43 -7.22
C ILE A 38 9.71 -9.07 -8.41
N SER A 39 9.45 -8.30 -9.47
CA SER A 39 8.78 -8.77 -10.69
C SER A 39 9.52 -9.92 -11.37
N GLU A 40 10.85 -9.82 -11.45
CA GLU A 40 11.73 -10.81 -12.08
C GLU A 40 11.93 -12.05 -11.21
N ASN A 41 11.80 -11.92 -9.89
CA ASN A 41 12.15 -12.98 -8.94
C ASN A 41 10.95 -13.55 -8.19
N VAL A 42 9.70 -13.32 -8.64
CA VAL A 42 8.46 -13.72 -7.94
C VAL A 42 8.55 -15.15 -7.40
N ASP A 43 8.99 -16.11 -8.22
CA ASP A 43 9.01 -17.53 -7.86
C ASP A 43 10.11 -17.92 -6.86
N SER A 44 11.12 -17.05 -6.68
CA SER A 44 12.28 -17.26 -5.78
C SER A 44 12.44 -16.17 -4.71
N LEU A 45 11.45 -15.31 -4.52
CA LEU A 45 11.43 -14.29 -3.46
C LEU A 45 11.69 -14.86 -2.07
N SER A 46 12.49 -14.10 -1.30
CA SER A 46 12.65 -14.24 0.13
C SER A 46 11.65 -13.34 0.88
N ALA A 47 11.42 -13.63 2.17
CA ALA A 47 10.60 -12.78 3.02
C ALA A 47 11.20 -11.38 3.21
N ASP A 48 12.53 -11.28 3.31
CA ASP A 48 13.23 -10.00 3.49
C ASP A 48 13.08 -9.10 2.26
N SER A 49 13.24 -9.66 1.06
CA SER A 49 13.01 -8.92 -0.19
C SER A 49 11.56 -8.41 -0.28
N LEU A 50 10.61 -9.27 0.07
CA LEU A 50 9.19 -8.90 0.05
C LEU A 50 8.85 -7.85 1.10
N LEU A 51 9.47 -7.91 2.29
CA LEU A 51 9.33 -6.92 3.33
C LEU A 51 9.86 -5.55 2.89
N ILE A 52 11.02 -5.51 2.22
CA ILE A 52 11.59 -4.29 1.65
C ILE A 52 10.64 -3.67 0.63
N PHE A 53 10.01 -4.50 -0.21
CA PHE A 53 9.00 -4.08 -1.17
C PHE A 53 7.75 -3.53 -0.49
N PHE A 54 7.18 -4.24 0.49
CA PHE A 54 5.99 -3.76 1.20
C PHE A 54 6.22 -2.40 1.88
N LYS A 55 7.40 -2.18 2.44
CA LYS A 55 7.75 -0.89 3.04
C LYS A 55 7.74 0.27 2.05
N GLN A 56 7.87 0.02 0.74
CA GLN A 56 7.79 1.08 -0.27
C GLN A 56 6.41 1.72 -0.34
N PHE A 57 5.34 0.99 -0.02
CA PHE A 57 3.97 1.53 0.00
C PHE A 57 3.69 2.44 1.19
N SER A 58 4.47 2.33 2.26
CA SER A 58 4.35 3.22 3.43
C SER A 58 5.19 4.50 3.31
N ILE A 59 6.00 4.62 2.26
CA ILE A 59 6.86 5.79 2.04
C ILE A 59 6.07 6.84 1.24
N LYS A 60 5.71 7.94 1.90
CA LYS A 60 4.90 9.02 1.32
C LYS A 60 5.42 9.58 -0.01
N THR A 61 6.74 9.62 -0.21
CA THR A 61 7.30 10.14 -1.47
C THR A 61 7.04 9.24 -2.67
N ASN A 62 6.73 7.96 -2.44
CA ASN A 62 6.37 7.01 -3.50
C ASN A 62 4.91 7.15 -3.94
N GLU A 63 4.02 7.74 -3.12
CA GLU A 63 2.59 7.93 -3.44
C GLU A 63 2.37 8.77 -4.71
N ASN A 64 3.30 9.68 -5.03
CA ASN A 64 3.23 10.53 -6.22
C ASN A 64 3.97 9.95 -7.42
N ASN A 65 4.61 8.79 -7.29
CA ASN A 65 5.28 8.13 -8.40
C ASN A 65 4.29 7.21 -9.12
N VAL A 66 3.69 7.73 -10.20
CA VAL A 66 2.68 7.02 -11.00
C VAL A 66 3.17 5.63 -11.45
N GLU A 67 4.43 5.53 -11.90
CA GLU A 67 5.00 4.26 -12.36
C GLU A 67 5.08 3.25 -11.21
N PHE A 68 5.52 3.68 -10.03
CA PHE A 68 5.52 2.81 -8.85
C PHE A 68 4.10 2.44 -8.41
N SER A 69 3.17 3.38 -8.43
CA SER A 69 1.78 3.10 -8.05
C SER A 69 1.16 2.04 -8.97
N GLU A 70 1.26 2.19 -10.29
CA GLU A 70 0.69 1.24 -11.24
C GLU A 70 1.43 -0.10 -11.22
N TRP A 71 2.76 -0.08 -11.37
CA TRP A 71 3.56 -1.30 -11.46
C TRP A 71 3.66 -2.02 -10.11
N GLY A 72 3.86 -1.28 -9.04
CA GLY A 72 3.88 -1.80 -7.68
C GLY A 72 2.57 -2.51 -7.33
N ASN A 73 1.42 -1.91 -7.65
CA ASN A 73 0.11 -2.52 -7.41
C ASN A 73 -0.07 -3.83 -8.23
N GLU A 74 0.37 -3.84 -9.49
CA GLU A 74 0.38 -5.07 -10.30
C GLU A 74 1.25 -6.17 -9.68
N ILE A 75 2.48 -5.84 -9.30
CA ILE A 75 3.42 -6.79 -8.70
C ILE A 75 2.93 -7.27 -7.33
N LEU A 76 2.30 -6.40 -6.54
CA LEU A 76 1.67 -6.74 -5.28
C LEU A 76 0.65 -7.87 -5.47
N PHE A 77 -0.26 -7.73 -6.45
CA PHE A 77 -1.26 -8.76 -6.76
C PHE A 77 -0.67 -10.03 -7.35
N LYS A 78 0.36 -9.90 -8.21
CA LYS A 78 1.09 -11.04 -8.76
C LYS A 78 1.70 -11.90 -7.65
N VAL A 79 2.38 -11.29 -6.67
CA VAL A 79 2.96 -12.02 -5.53
C VAL A 79 1.87 -12.60 -4.65
N MET A 80 0.82 -11.83 -4.34
CA MET A 80 -0.30 -12.29 -3.52
C MET A 80 -0.99 -13.53 -4.11
N LYS A 81 -1.16 -13.59 -5.43
CA LYS A 81 -1.73 -14.73 -6.15
C LYS A 81 -0.77 -15.92 -6.25
N ASN A 82 0.48 -15.69 -6.62
CA ASN A 82 1.41 -16.78 -6.92
C ASN A 82 2.02 -17.39 -5.65
N ARG A 83 2.19 -16.57 -4.60
CA ARG A 83 2.87 -16.95 -3.35
C ARG A 83 2.11 -16.44 -2.11
N PRO A 84 0.83 -16.81 -1.93
CA PRO A 84 0.00 -16.33 -0.83
C PRO A 84 0.60 -16.62 0.55
N GLU A 85 1.27 -17.76 0.73
CA GLU A 85 1.94 -18.09 1.99
C GLU A 85 3.05 -17.10 2.34
N LEU A 86 3.98 -16.86 1.41
CA LEU A 86 5.05 -15.89 1.60
C LEU A 86 4.48 -14.48 1.82
N PHE A 87 3.46 -14.11 1.04
CA PHE A 87 2.80 -12.82 1.11
C PHE A 87 2.23 -12.56 2.50
N PHE A 88 1.30 -13.39 2.96
CA PHE A 88 0.61 -13.16 4.22
C PHE A 88 1.51 -13.38 5.43
N ASN A 89 2.44 -14.35 5.39
CA ASN A 89 3.41 -14.50 6.46
C ASN A 89 4.27 -13.24 6.58
N THR A 90 4.82 -12.72 5.48
CA THR A 90 5.66 -11.50 5.53
C THR A 90 4.86 -10.29 6.02
N LEU A 91 3.67 -10.07 5.45
CA LEU A 91 2.78 -8.96 5.81
C LEU A 91 2.45 -8.96 7.31
N PHE A 92 2.19 -10.13 7.88
CA PHE A 92 1.72 -10.25 9.25
C PHE A 92 2.81 -10.11 10.32
N HIS A 93 4.09 -10.03 9.91
CA HIS A 93 5.22 -9.65 10.77
C HIS A 93 5.46 -8.13 10.79
N MET A 94 4.82 -7.36 9.91
CA MET A 94 4.97 -5.90 9.86
C MET A 94 4.17 -5.21 10.98
N SER A 95 4.45 -3.92 11.20
CA SER A 95 3.61 -3.09 12.07
C SER A 95 2.17 -2.98 11.51
N LYS A 96 1.22 -2.57 12.35
CA LYS A 96 -0.18 -2.40 11.90
C LYS A 96 -0.31 -1.27 10.89
N GLU A 97 0.50 -0.23 11.06
CA GLU A 97 0.57 0.94 10.19
C GLU A 97 1.08 0.55 8.79
N GLU A 98 2.15 -0.25 8.71
CA GLU A 98 2.65 -0.71 7.41
C GLU A 98 1.69 -1.73 6.77
N GLN A 99 1.07 -2.62 7.57
CA GLN A 99 0.01 -3.50 7.07
C GLN A 99 -1.15 -2.70 6.47
N LYS A 100 -1.47 -1.54 7.05
CA LYS A 100 -2.54 -0.69 6.60
C LYS A 100 -2.27 -0.12 5.21
N SER A 101 -1.03 0.28 4.91
CA SER A 101 -0.63 0.72 3.57
C SER A 101 -0.92 -0.36 2.51
N ILE A 102 -0.57 -1.61 2.79
CA ILE A 102 -0.85 -2.74 1.88
C ILE A 102 -2.35 -3.02 1.78
N GLU A 103 -3.09 -2.89 2.89
CA GLU A 103 -4.54 -3.04 2.89
C GLU A 103 -5.22 -2.00 2.00
N ASP A 104 -4.72 -0.76 2.00
CA ASP A 104 -5.29 0.34 1.21
C ASP A 104 -5.07 0.11 -0.29
N GLU A 105 -3.91 -0.40 -0.71
CA GLU A 105 -3.63 -0.83 -2.08
C GLU A 105 -4.56 -1.95 -2.57
N ILE A 106 -4.85 -2.94 -1.70
CA ILE A 106 -5.76 -4.05 -2.04
C ILE A 106 -7.22 -3.60 -2.08
N ASN A 107 -7.59 -2.61 -1.26
CA ASN A 107 -8.95 -2.08 -1.20
C ASN A 107 -9.24 -1.05 -2.30
N SER A 108 -8.20 -0.48 -2.90
CA SER A 108 -8.31 0.53 -3.97
C SER A 108 -7.35 0.18 -5.11
N PRO A 109 -7.52 -0.98 -5.76
CA PRO A 109 -6.65 -1.40 -6.86
C PRO A 109 -6.69 -0.34 -7.98
N ILE A 110 -5.50 0.05 -8.47
CA ILE A 110 -5.40 0.99 -9.59
C ILE A 110 -5.76 0.29 -10.91
N ASN A 111 -5.46 -1.01 -10.98
CA ASN A 111 -5.62 -1.83 -12.19
C ASN A 111 -6.61 -2.98 -11.91
N ASP A 112 -7.21 -3.55 -12.96
CA ASP A 112 -8.04 -4.78 -12.90
C ASP A 112 -7.20 -6.05 -12.60
N GLY A 113 -6.02 -5.91 -11.99
CA GLY A 113 -4.99 -6.93 -11.86
C GLY A 113 -5.38 -8.14 -11.01
N ILE A 114 -6.51 -8.08 -10.28
CA ILE A 114 -6.98 -9.19 -9.46
C ILE A 114 -8.49 -9.38 -9.47
N ASN A 115 -8.91 -10.61 -9.78
CA ASN A 115 -10.26 -11.07 -9.53
C ASN A 115 -10.38 -11.52 -8.07
N MET A 116 -10.88 -10.62 -7.21
CA MET A 116 -10.98 -10.86 -5.77
C MET A 116 -11.92 -12.02 -5.41
N ILE A 117 -12.93 -12.32 -6.23
CA ILE A 117 -13.84 -13.45 -6.01
C ILE A 117 -13.11 -14.77 -6.20
N LYS A 118 -12.35 -14.87 -7.30
CA LYS A 118 -11.53 -16.05 -7.60
C LYS A 118 -10.42 -16.19 -6.56
N PHE A 119 -9.71 -15.12 -6.25
CA PHE A 119 -8.62 -15.14 -5.28
C PHE A 119 -9.08 -15.56 -3.88
N HIS A 120 -10.23 -15.04 -3.40
CA HIS A 120 -10.79 -15.45 -2.12
C HIS A 120 -11.03 -16.97 -2.04
N LYS A 121 -11.61 -17.56 -3.09
CA LYS A 121 -11.82 -19.02 -3.18
C LYS A 121 -10.51 -19.80 -3.24
N GLU A 122 -9.53 -19.30 -3.99
CA GLU A 122 -8.19 -19.90 -4.05
C GLU A 122 -7.51 -19.86 -2.67
N LEU A 123 -7.69 -18.77 -1.93
CA LEU A 123 -7.13 -18.58 -0.58
C LEU A 123 -7.77 -19.53 0.46
N GLU A 124 -9.08 -19.76 0.38
CA GLU A 124 -9.77 -20.76 1.21
C GLU A 124 -9.15 -22.16 1.04
N ASN A 125 -8.77 -22.50 -0.20
CA ASN A 125 -8.19 -23.79 -0.58
C ASN A 125 -6.65 -23.83 -0.48
N CYS A 126 -6.01 -22.70 -0.18
CA CYS A 126 -4.56 -22.60 -0.11
C CYS A 126 -3.98 -23.40 1.08
N LYS A 127 -2.73 -23.88 0.94
CA LYS A 127 -1.98 -24.59 1.98
C LYS A 127 -1.35 -23.64 3.01
N LEU A 128 -2.15 -22.73 3.55
CA LEU A 128 -1.80 -21.89 4.68
C LEU A 128 -2.17 -22.59 6.00
N ASP A 129 -1.42 -22.34 7.07
CA ASP A 129 -1.89 -22.71 8.40
C ASP A 129 -3.21 -22.01 8.71
N GLN A 130 -4.05 -22.65 9.52
CA GLN A 130 -5.43 -22.22 9.73
C GLN A 130 -5.53 -20.79 10.30
N LYS A 131 -4.61 -20.40 11.19
CA LYS A 131 -4.61 -19.08 11.83
C LYS A 131 -4.25 -18.00 10.82
N THR A 132 -3.20 -18.20 10.04
CA THR A 132 -2.80 -17.27 8.98
C THR A 132 -3.87 -17.17 7.91
N LYS A 133 -4.47 -18.29 7.50
CA LYS A 133 -5.58 -18.31 6.53
C LYS A 133 -6.77 -17.47 7.01
N GLN A 134 -7.22 -17.67 8.25
CA GLN A 134 -8.34 -16.89 8.80
C GLN A 134 -8.01 -15.39 8.82
N ARG A 135 -6.81 -15.02 9.27
CA ARG A 135 -6.38 -13.62 9.28
C ARG A 135 -6.29 -13.05 7.86
N ALA A 136 -5.80 -13.82 6.88
CA ALA A 136 -5.72 -13.43 5.47
C ALA A 136 -7.10 -13.20 4.86
N LEU A 137 -8.06 -14.09 5.10
CA LEU A 137 -9.44 -13.93 4.65
C LEU A 137 -10.09 -12.67 5.24
N ILE A 138 -9.89 -12.42 6.53
CA ILE A 138 -10.36 -11.19 7.19
C ILE A 138 -9.70 -9.95 6.56
N PHE A 139 -8.40 -10.02 6.29
CA PHE A 139 -7.64 -8.91 5.72
C PHE A 139 -8.15 -8.49 4.33
N ILE A 140 -8.55 -9.45 3.49
CA ILE A 140 -9.05 -9.17 2.13
C ILE A 140 -10.57 -9.00 2.03
N ASP A 141 -11.32 -9.23 3.11
CA ASP A 141 -12.80 -9.33 3.10
C ASP A 141 -13.48 -8.06 2.58
N LYS A 142 -12.93 -6.88 2.93
CA LYS A 142 -13.45 -5.59 2.45
C LYS A 142 -13.38 -5.50 0.92
N SER A 143 -12.22 -5.78 0.34
CA SER A 143 -12.01 -5.76 -1.12
C SER A 143 -12.86 -6.83 -1.82
N TYR A 144 -12.95 -8.05 -1.25
CA TYR A 144 -13.85 -9.10 -1.73
C TYR A 144 -15.32 -8.64 -1.80
N LYS A 145 -15.84 -8.05 -0.71
CA LYS A 145 -17.23 -7.56 -0.64
C LYS A 145 -17.50 -6.44 -1.64
N ALA A 146 -16.56 -5.50 -1.78
CA ALA A 146 -16.67 -4.40 -2.73
C ALA A 146 -16.76 -4.93 -4.17
N PHE A 147 -15.86 -5.85 -4.55
CA PHE A 147 -15.83 -6.45 -5.88
C PHE A 147 -17.08 -7.29 -6.15
N LYS A 148 -17.55 -8.06 -5.17
CA LYS A 148 -18.80 -8.84 -5.27
C LYS A 148 -20.00 -7.95 -5.55
N LYS A 149 -20.13 -6.86 -4.79
CA LYS A 149 -21.23 -5.90 -4.95
C LYS A 149 -21.21 -5.24 -6.33
N MET A 150 -20.03 -4.81 -6.79
CA MET A 150 -19.84 -4.24 -8.13
C MET A 150 -20.35 -5.20 -9.21
N ILE A 151 -20.01 -6.48 -9.12
CA ILE A 151 -20.46 -7.51 -10.06
C ILE A 151 -21.98 -7.69 -10.00
N GLU A 152 -22.56 -7.81 -8.81
CA GLU A 152 -24.01 -7.96 -8.64
C GLU A 152 -24.78 -6.78 -9.24
N GLU A 153 -24.29 -5.55 -9.05
CA GLU A 153 -24.88 -4.34 -9.64
C GLU A 153 -24.77 -4.33 -11.17
N TRP A 154 -23.62 -4.77 -11.70
CA TRP A 154 -23.42 -4.91 -13.14
C TRP A 154 -24.36 -5.98 -13.73
N GLU A 155 -24.42 -7.18 -13.15
CA GLU A 155 -25.28 -8.27 -13.63
C GLU A 155 -26.75 -7.84 -13.69
N LYS A 156 -27.20 -7.13 -12.65
CA LYS A 156 -28.55 -6.57 -12.57
C LYS A 156 -28.79 -5.52 -13.66
N LYS A 157 -27.83 -4.63 -13.92
CA LYS A 157 -27.96 -3.56 -14.91
C LYS A 157 -28.04 -4.10 -16.35
N TYR A 158 -27.28 -5.14 -16.66
CA TYR A 158 -27.16 -5.67 -18.02
C TYR A 158 -27.97 -6.95 -18.27
N ASN A 159 -28.59 -7.52 -17.23
CA ASN A 159 -29.30 -8.80 -17.26
C ASN A 159 -28.44 -9.92 -17.89
N LYS A 160 -27.16 -9.96 -17.50
CA LYS A 160 -26.15 -10.92 -17.95
C LYS A 160 -25.38 -11.44 -16.75
N LYS A 161 -24.86 -12.67 -16.85
CA LYS A 161 -23.92 -13.20 -15.87
C LYS A 161 -22.51 -12.70 -16.16
N TRP A 162 -21.80 -12.31 -15.11
CA TRP A 162 -20.39 -11.93 -15.21
C TRP A 162 -19.56 -13.20 -15.37
N GLU A 163 -18.82 -13.28 -16.46
CA GLU A 163 -17.90 -14.38 -16.74
C GLU A 163 -16.49 -13.98 -16.27
N TYR A 164 -15.81 -14.90 -15.59
CA TYR A 164 -14.51 -14.69 -14.95
C TYR A 164 -13.39 -15.39 -15.70
#